data_AF-A0A955A6R4-F1
#
_entry.id   AF-A0A955A6R4-F1
#
_cell.length_a   1.000
_cell.length_b   1.000
_cell.length_c   1.000
_cell.angle_alpha   90.00
_cell.angle_beta   90.00
_cell.angle_gamma   90.00
#
_symmetry.space_group_name_H-M   'P 1'
#
loop_
_entity.id
_entity.type
_entity.pdbx_description
1 polymer ?
#
loop_
_entity_poly.entity_id
_entity_poly.type
_entity_poly.pdbx_seq_one_letter_code
_entity_poly.pdbx_strand_id
1 'polypeptide(L)'
;MDDSLKSRIVVAFHGLRQDWRYPLSSERDLAKFESEFGLIPREYRWFLSACGGGLVGGGCVFGVAQLVARHGRWKFDEEDRWPGVFVVGTDGAGGSIGITTSTGEVVVNHGDHGIHSLAASFGEFLERNLLYYAPSCAAELVISYMRDHNDSWPPDWNSLQPYFATSRFRGWPYGRFQSAVFIDFNADAKALMRLSLESDFLLFNVIRSQSTWGNFDDYSNSMLYRYFRGGHGRDPIQRSRSFT
;
A
#
# COMPACT_ATOMS: atom_id res chain seq x y z
N MET A 1 3.11 -14.20 12.45
CA MET A 1 1.89 -14.17 11.59
C MET A 1 1.03 -15.39 11.87
N ASP A 2 -0.21 -15.19 12.31
CA ASP A 2 -1.19 -16.27 12.47
C ASP A 2 -1.79 -16.72 11.12
N ASP A 3 -2.50 -17.85 11.12
CA ASP A 3 -3.03 -18.45 9.89
C ASP A 3 -4.19 -17.65 9.29
N SER A 4 -4.93 -16.88 10.10
CA SER A 4 -6.00 -16.00 9.61
C SER A 4 -5.41 -14.87 8.74
N LEU A 5 -4.37 -14.20 9.23
CA LEU A 5 -3.67 -13.16 8.47
C LEU A 5 -3.02 -13.74 7.21
N LYS A 6 -2.40 -14.92 7.28
CA LYS A 6 -1.84 -15.60 6.09
C LYS A 6 -2.89 -15.82 5.01
N SER A 7 -4.06 -16.36 5.36
CA SER A 7 -5.15 -16.58 4.41
C SER A 7 -5.64 -15.29 3.77
N ARG A 8 -5.78 -14.21 4.56
CA ARG A 8 -6.17 -12.88 4.05
C ARG A 8 -5.15 -12.34 3.05
N ILE A 9 -3.86 -12.43 3.37
CA ILE A 9 -2.77 -12.01 2.49
C ILE A 9 -2.79 -12.80 1.17
N VAL A 10 -2.92 -14.12 1.23
CA VAL A 10 -2.97 -14.97 0.01
C VAL A 10 -4.12 -14.56 -0.89
N VAL A 11 -5.34 -14.41 -0.34
CA VAL A 11 -6.51 -13.99 -1.11
C VAL A 11 -6.31 -12.60 -1.71
N ALA A 12 -5.82 -11.65 -0.92
CA ALA A 12 -5.56 -10.28 -1.38
C ALA A 12 -4.51 -10.24 -2.50
N PHE A 13 -3.38 -10.94 -2.29
CA PHE A 13 -2.24 -10.93 -3.19
C PHE A 13 -2.50 -11.65 -4.51
N HIS A 14 -3.08 -12.87 -4.49
CA HIS A 14 -3.39 -13.62 -5.72
C HIS A 14 -4.42 -12.95 -6.62
N GLY A 15 -5.03 -11.91 -6.11
CA GLY A 15 -5.87 -11.00 -6.83
C GLY A 15 -5.29 -9.90 -7.64
N LEU A 16 -4.04 -9.56 -7.36
CA LEU A 16 -3.30 -8.62 -8.17
C LEU A 16 -3.24 -9.16 -9.58
N ARG A 17 -3.11 -8.26 -10.56
CA ARG A 17 -2.86 -8.66 -11.93
C ARG A 17 -1.65 -9.60 -11.99
N GLN A 18 -1.69 -10.55 -12.91
CA GLN A 18 -0.65 -11.57 -13.01
C GLN A 18 0.74 -10.97 -13.26
N ASP A 19 0.84 -9.89 -14.05
CA ASP A 19 2.09 -9.18 -14.35
C ASP A 19 2.65 -8.38 -13.16
N TRP A 20 1.90 -8.26 -12.06
CA TRP A 20 2.33 -7.59 -10.83
C TRP A 20 2.85 -8.57 -9.77
N ARG A 21 2.84 -9.86 -10.10
CA ARG A 21 3.24 -10.94 -9.21
C ARG A 21 4.44 -11.65 -9.81
N TYR A 22 5.35 -12.05 -8.93
CA TYR A 22 6.39 -13.00 -9.28
C TYR A 22 5.89 -14.44 -9.11
N PRO A 23 6.49 -15.41 -9.81
CA PRO A 23 6.18 -16.81 -9.62
C PRO A 23 6.38 -17.26 -8.17
N LEU A 24 5.57 -18.22 -7.72
CA LEU A 24 5.76 -18.87 -6.42
C LEU A 24 7.15 -19.49 -6.31
N SER A 25 7.76 -19.38 -5.15
CA SER A 25 9.08 -19.96 -4.90
C SER A 25 8.93 -21.38 -4.39
N SER A 26 9.56 -22.35 -5.06
CA SER A 26 9.56 -23.73 -4.60
C SER A 26 10.46 -23.90 -3.37
N GLU A 27 10.20 -24.92 -2.54
CA GLU A 27 11.08 -25.26 -1.41
C GLU A 27 12.53 -25.51 -1.85
N ARG A 28 12.72 -26.07 -3.06
CA ARG A 28 14.05 -26.26 -3.64
C ARG A 28 14.75 -24.93 -3.91
N ASP A 29 14.05 -23.95 -4.47
CA ASP A 29 14.64 -22.65 -4.79
C ASP A 29 14.95 -21.85 -3.53
N LEU A 30 14.05 -21.89 -2.54
CA LEU A 30 14.25 -21.27 -1.24
C LEU A 30 15.45 -21.90 -0.52
N ALA A 31 15.52 -23.23 -0.42
CA ALA A 31 16.64 -23.92 0.20
C ALA A 31 17.96 -23.65 -0.53
N LYS A 32 17.95 -23.58 -1.86
CA LYS A 32 19.14 -23.21 -2.64
C LYS A 32 19.61 -21.80 -2.32
N PHE A 33 18.70 -20.82 -2.31
CA PHE A 33 19.01 -19.45 -1.89
C PHE A 33 19.62 -19.45 -0.48
N GLU A 34 18.97 -20.12 0.47
CA GLU A 34 19.38 -20.14 1.88
C GLU A 34 20.77 -20.77 2.08
N SER A 35 21.12 -21.78 1.28
CA SER A 35 22.44 -22.41 1.30
C SER A 35 23.58 -21.49 0.81
N GLU A 36 23.25 -20.49 -0.03
CA GLU A 36 24.24 -19.61 -0.66
C GLU A 36 24.34 -18.24 0.01
N PHE A 37 23.21 -17.69 0.48
CA PHE A 37 23.10 -16.32 0.97
C PHE A 37 22.67 -16.21 2.45
N GLY A 38 22.32 -17.33 3.08
CA GLY A 38 21.84 -17.38 4.46
C GLY A 38 20.31 -17.43 4.59
N LEU A 39 19.85 -17.66 5.81
CA LEU A 39 18.45 -17.94 6.11
C LEU A 39 17.52 -16.77 5.73
N ILE A 40 16.39 -17.11 5.11
CA ILE A 40 15.34 -16.13 4.80
C ILE A 40 14.49 -15.93 6.07
N PRO A 41 14.15 -14.68 6.44
CA PRO A 41 13.24 -14.42 7.57
C PRO A 41 11.93 -15.21 7.43
N ARG A 42 11.50 -15.89 8.51
CA ARG A 42 10.42 -16.90 8.48
C ARG A 42 9.14 -16.43 7.80
N GLU A 43 8.65 -15.24 8.13
CA GLU A 43 7.41 -14.69 7.56
C GLU A 43 7.56 -14.38 6.08
N TYR A 44 8.74 -13.91 5.67
CA TYR A 44 9.03 -13.62 4.27
C TYR A 44 9.22 -14.90 3.46
N ARG A 45 9.90 -15.92 4.02
CA ARG A 45 10.02 -17.24 3.42
C ARG A 45 8.66 -17.87 3.13
N TRP A 46 7.74 -17.78 4.10
CA TRP A 46 6.35 -18.19 3.88
C TRP A 46 5.71 -17.41 2.73
N PHE A 47 5.83 -16.09 2.71
CA PHE A 47 5.26 -15.26 1.66
C PHE A 47 5.80 -15.60 0.27
N LEU A 48 7.10 -15.86 0.11
CA LEU A 48 7.69 -16.30 -1.15
C LEU A 48 7.10 -17.64 -1.63
N SER A 49 6.87 -18.58 -0.71
CA SER A 49 6.27 -19.87 -1.06
C SER A 49 4.78 -19.76 -1.44
N ALA A 50 4.03 -18.92 -0.74
CA ALA A 50 2.57 -18.82 -0.89
C ALA A 50 2.14 -17.78 -1.94
N CYS A 51 2.96 -16.74 -2.14
CA CYS A 51 2.64 -15.56 -2.95
C CYS A 51 3.71 -15.22 -4.00
N GLY A 52 4.96 -15.72 -3.87
CA GLY A 52 6.02 -15.54 -4.87
C GLY A 52 6.78 -14.22 -4.80
N GLY A 53 6.15 -13.15 -4.34
CA GLY A 53 6.67 -11.78 -4.42
C GLY A 53 5.91 -10.95 -5.44
N GLY A 54 6.15 -9.64 -5.48
CA GLY A 54 5.52 -8.71 -6.41
C GLY A 54 5.11 -7.39 -5.73
N LEU A 55 4.14 -6.70 -6.32
CA LEU A 55 3.71 -5.38 -5.85
C LEU A 55 3.03 -5.47 -4.47
N VAL A 56 3.49 -4.65 -3.52
CA VAL A 56 2.92 -4.49 -2.18
C VAL A 56 2.87 -3.00 -1.86
N GLY A 57 1.68 -2.42 -1.78
CA GLY A 57 1.50 -0.97 -1.65
C GLY A 57 2.06 -0.24 -2.87
N GLY A 58 2.89 0.77 -2.64
CA GLY A 58 3.62 1.50 -3.68
C GLY A 58 4.97 0.88 -4.08
N GLY A 59 5.42 -0.14 -3.35
CA GLY A 59 6.72 -0.78 -3.55
C GLY A 59 6.60 -2.19 -4.16
N CYS A 60 7.76 -2.83 -4.32
CA CYS A 60 7.85 -4.20 -4.79
C CYS A 60 8.60 -5.06 -3.77
N VAL A 61 7.99 -6.17 -3.35
CA VAL A 61 8.64 -7.23 -2.60
C VAL A 61 9.22 -8.23 -3.59
N PHE A 62 10.50 -8.54 -3.46
CA PHE A 62 11.21 -9.43 -4.36
C PHE A 62 10.66 -10.86 -4.34
N GLY A 63 10.80 -11.55 -5.48
CA GLY A 63 10.71 -13.00 -5.53
C GLY A 63 12.09 -13.63 -5.38
N VAL A 64 12.16 -14.96 -5.35
CA VAL A 64 13.46 -15.65 -5.16
C VAL A 64 14.48 -15.30 -6.24
N ALA A 65 14.05 -15.13 -7.50
CA ALA A 65 14.95 -14.75 -8.59
C ALA A 65 15.55 -13.34 -8.39
N GLN A 66 14.74 -12.37 -7.96
CA GLN A 66 15.19 -11.02 -7.66
C GLN A 66 16.09 -11.01 -6.41
N LEU A 67 15.81 -11.84 -5.41
CA LEU A 67 16.67 -12.01 -4.25
C LEU A 67 18.05 -12.53 -4.64
N VAL A 68 18.14 -13.60 -5.45
CA VAL A 68 19.42 -14.13 -5.96
C VAL A 68 20.19 -13.04 -6.68
N ALA A 69 19.54 -12.27 -7.55
CA ALA A 69 20.19 -11.18 -8.27
C ALA A 69 20.68 -10.08 -7.31
N ARG A 70 19.87 -9.66 -6.33
CA ARG A 70 20.22 -8.60 -5.39
C ARG A 70 21.34 -9.02 -4.43
N HIS A 71 21.21 -10.17 -3.78
CA HIS A 71 22.18 -10.69 -2.80
C HIS A 71 23.45 -11.21 -3.49
N GLY A 72 23.36 -11.68 -4.73
CA GLY A 72 24.50 -12.06 -5.56
C GLY A 72 25.48 -10.90 -5.82
N ARG A 73 24.96 -9.67 -5.97
CA ARG A 73 25.80 -8.48 -6.15
C ARG A 73 26.68 -8.18 -4.94
N TRP A 74 26.24 -8.50 -3.72
CA TRP A 74 27.02 -8.28 -2.51
C TRP A 74 28.30 -9.11 -2.41
N LYS A 75 28.47 -10.12 -3.27
CA LYS A 75 29.75 -10.83 -3.40
C LYS A 75 30.85 -9.97 -4.04
N PHE A 76 30.47 -8.89 -4.73
CA PHE A 76 31.37 -8.05 -5.52
C PHE A 76 31.30 -6.57 -5.15
N ASP A 77 30.22 -6.13 -4.50
CA ASP A 77 29.98 -4.74 -4.13
C ASP A 77 29.35 -4.65 -2.73
N GLU A 78 30.13 -4.16 -1.76
CA GLU A 78 29.71 -4.02 -0.36
C GLU A 78 28.94 -2.73 -0.07
N GLU A 79 28.95 -1.72 -0.95
CA GLU A 79 28.27 -0.43 -0.70
C GLU A 79 26.75 -0.61 -0.58
N ASP A 80 26.22 -1.60 -1.27
CA ASP A 80 24.79 -1.93 -1.30
C ASP A 80 24.37 -2.90 -0.16
N ARG A 81 25.32 -3.38 0.65
CA ARG A 81 25.07 -4.33 1.73
C ARG A 81 24.59 -3.59 2.97
N TRP A 82 23.52 -4.10 3.58
CA TRP A 82 22.94 -3.51 4.80
C TRP A 82 23.12 -4.47 5.98
N PRO A 83 24.18 -4.30 6.81
CA PRO A 83 24.44 -5.19 7.93
C PRO A 83 23.27 -5.26 8.90
N GLY A 84 22.93 -6.47 9.35
CA GLY A 84 21.80 -6.70 10.27
C GLY A 84 20.41 -6.59 9.63
N VAL A 85 20.32 -6.37 8.31
CA VAL A 85 19.06 -6.24 7.59
C VAL A 85 19.04 -7.16 6.37
N PHE A 86 17.99 -7.97 6.26
CA PHE A 86 17.75 -8.80 5.08
C PHE A 86 16.92 -8.00 4.07
N VAL A 87 17.52 -7.59 2.95
CA VAL A 87 16.80 -6.82 1.91
C VAL A 87 15.78 -7.70 1.20
N VAL A 88 14.52 -7.23 1.17
CA VAL A 88 13.36 -7.95 0.64
C VAL A 88 12.67 -7.23 -0.52
N GLY A 89 13.02 -5.99 -0.85
CA GLY A 89 12.31 -5.26 -1.88
C GLY A 89 12.79 -3.83 -2.10
N THR A 90 11.99 -3.06 -2.83
CA THR A 90 12.16 -1.61 -2.99
C THR A 90 10.85 -0.87 -2.79
N ASP A 91 10.93 0.41 -2.44
CA ASP A 91 9.79 1.31 -2.25
C ASP A 91 9.21 1.88 -3.57
N GLY A 92 9.78 1.50 -4.72
CA GLY A 92 9.42 2.05 -6.04
C GLY A 92 10.07 3.39 -6.39
N ALA A 93 10.71 4.07 -5.44
CA ALA A 93 11.46 5.32 -5.62
C ALA A 93 12.99 5.12 -5.58
N GLY A 94 13.44 3.88 -5.36
CA GLY A 94 14.86 3.51 -5.33
C GLY A 94 15.38 3.16 -3.94
N GLY A 95 14.57 3.37 -2.89
CA GLY A 95 14.89 2.95 -1.53
C GLY A 95 14.78 1.43 -1.38
N SER A 96 15.72 0.83 -0.63
CA SER A 96 15.70 -0.60 -0.33
C SER A 96 14.83 -0.86 0.89
N ILE A 97 13.91 -1.84 0.79
CA ILE A 97 13.11 -2.33 1.91
C ILE A 97 13.80 -3.58 2.46
N GLY A 98 13.93 -3.67 3.78
CA GLY A 98 14.55 -4.81 4.45
C GLY A 98 13.87 -5.21 5.75
N ILE A 99 14.21 -6.39 6.25
CA ILE A 99 13.78 -6.92 7.54
C ILE A 99 14.99 -6.95 8.47
N THR A 100 14.95 -6.21 9.57
CA THR A 100 15.99 -6.27 10.61
C THR A 100 16.04 -7.67 11.20
N THR A 101 17.19 -8.34 11.12
CA THR A 101 17.30 -9.78 11.43
C THR A 101 17.16 -10.10 12.92
N SER A 102 17.42 -9.13 13.80
CA SER A 102 17.29 -9.27 15.25
C SER A 102 15.87 -9.06 15.77
N THR A 103 15.07 -8.20 15.12
CA THR A 103 13.74 -7.79 15.60
C THR A 103 12.60 -8.27 14.71
N GLY A 104 12.85 -8.55 13.43
CA GLY A 104 11.83 -8.81 12.43
C GLY A 104 11.13 -7.55 11.90
N GLU A 105 11.55 -6.36 12.35
CA GLU A 105 11.01 -5.07 11.92
C GLU A 105 11.26 -4.83 10.43
N VAL A 106 10.27 -4.29 9.72
CA VAL A 106 10.42 -3.87 8.32
C VAL A 106 10.84 -2.42 8.26
N VAL A 107 11.95 -2.16 7.58
CA VAL A 107 12.57 -0.85 7.44
C VAL A 107 12.78 -0.49 5.98
N VAL A 108 12.86 0.80 5.68
CA VAL A 108 13.28 1.33 4.37
C VAL A 108 14.51 2.21 4.55
N ASN A 109 15.46 2.11 3.63
CA ASN A 109 16.62 2.99 3.53
C ASN A 109 16.52 3.79 2.23
N HIS A 110 16.45 5.12 2.35
CA HIS A 110 16.40 6.06 1.22
C HIS A 110 17.78 6.69 0.92
N GLY A 111 18.87 6.07 1.38
CA GLY A 111 20.22 6.61 1.26
C GLY A 111 20.40 7.82 2.19
N ASP A 112 20.51 9.00 1.60
CA ASP A 112 20.82 10.25 2.30
C ASP A 112 19.74 10.70 3.30
N HIS A 113 18.52 10.20 3.15
CA HIS A 113 17.43 10.50 4.08
C HIS A 113 17.36 9.55 5.29
N GLY A 114 18.24 8.54 5.33
CA GLY A 114 18.36 7.61 6.43
C GLY A 114 17.38 6.44 6.38
N ILE A 115 17.24 5.78 7.53
CA ILE A 115 16.47 4.55 7.72
C ILE A 115 15.19 4.86 8.49
N HIS A 116 14.04 4.39 8.00
CA HIS A 116 12.75 4.53 8.65
C HIS A 116 12.06 3.19 8.88
N SER A 117 11.32 3.08 9.98
CA SER A 117 10.45 1.95 10.26
C SER A 117 9.15 2.03 9.45
N LEU A 118 8.78 0.92 8.81
CA LEU A 118 7.52 0.78 8.08
C LEU A 118 6.48 -0.04 8.87
N ALA A 119 6.93 -1.07 9.58
CA ALA A 119 6.09 -1.95 10.40
C ALA A 119 6.95 -2.74 11.40
N ALA A 120 6.36 -3.15 12.53
CA ALA A 120 7.06 -3.93 13.55
C ALA A 120 7.31 -5.39 13.11
N SER A 121 6.61 -5.87 12.08
CA SER A 121 6.81 -7.21 11.50
C SER A 121 6.48 -7.24 10.00
N PHE A 122 6.93 -8.29 9.31
CA PHE A 122 6.62 -8.47 7.89
C PHE A 122 5.13 -8.76 7.66
N GLY A 123 4.47 -9.51 8.55
CA GLY A 123 3.03 -9.70 8.51
C GLY A 123 2.26 -8.39 8.62
N GLU A 124 2.64 -7.53 9.56
CA GLU A 124 2.02 -6.19 9.70
C GLU A 124 2.28 -5.32 8.46
N PHE A 125 3.49 -5.36 7.89
CA PHE A 125 3.80 -4.65 6.64
C PHE A 125 2.87 -5.10 5.50
N LEU A 126 2.66 -6.40 5.33
CA LEU A 126 1.76 -6.94 4.32
C LEU A 126 0.30 -6.55 4.61
N GLU A 127 -0.13 -6.60 5.88
CA GLU A 127 -1.47 -6.17 6.28
C GLU A 127 -1.69 -4.69 5.90
N ARG A 128 -0.78 -3.82 6.34
CA ARG A 128 -0.71 -2.37 6.04
C ARG A 128 -0.84 -2.08 4.54
N ASN A 129 -0.06 -2.78 3.72
CA ASN A 129 0.14 -2.41 2.32
C ASN A 129 -0.69 -3.21 1.31
N LEU A 130 -1.28 -4.35 1.70
CA LEU A 130 -2.18 -5.12 0.85
C LEU A 130 -3.64 -4.98 1.25
N LEU A 131 -3.95 -4.88 2.55
CA LEU A 131 -5.34 -4.91 3.03
C LEU A 131 -5.92 -3.50 3.26
N TYR A 132 -5.14 -2.52 3.72
CA TYR A 132 -5.64 -1.16 3.99
C TYR A 132 -5.47 -0.17 2.82
N TYR A 133 -4.77 -0.59 1.77
CA TYR A 133 -4.47 0.29 0.64
C TYR A 133 -5.71 0.55 -0.25
N ALA A 134 -6.67 -0.39 -0.29
CA ALA A 134 -7.85 -0.28 -1.14
C ALA A 134 -8.89 0.78 -0.65
N PRO A 135 -9.31 0.82 0.63
CA PRO A 135 -10.18 1.90 1.11
C PRO A 135 -9.56 3.29 0.92
N SER A 136 -8.24 3.42 1.11
CA SER A 136 -7.51 4.68 0.91
C SER A 136 -7.55 5.14 -0.55
N CYS A 137 -7.39 4.21 -1.49
CA CYS A 137 -7.63 4.48 -2.90
C CYS A 137 -9.04 5.00 -3.14
N ALA A 138 -10.07 4.38 -2.54
CA ALA A 138 -11.44 4.80 -2.77
C ALA A 138 -11.67 6.24 -2.30
N ALA A 139 -11.08 6.64 -1.18
CA ALA A 139 -11.11 8.04 -0.75
C ALA A 139 -10.46 8.97 -1.79
N GLU A 140 -9.33 8.60 -2.40
CA GLU A 140 -8.71 9.38 -3.48
C GLU A 140 -9.60 9.49 -4.72
N LEU A 141 -10.28 8.41 -5.12
CA LEU A 141 -11.21 8.44 -6.25
C LEU A 141 -12.40 9.36 -5.96
N VAL A 142 -12.99 9.24 -4.77
CA VAL A 142 -14.11 10.06 -4.33
C VAL A 142 -13.72 11.54 -4.26
N ILE A 143 -12.53 11.85 -3.71
CA ILE A 143 -12.00 13.22 -3.68
C ILE A 143 -11.74 13.75 -5.09
N SER A 144 -11.19 12.92 -5.98
CA SER A 144 -10.93 13.34 -7.37
C SER A 144 -12.24 13.61 -8.12
N TYR A 145 -13.25 12.77 -7.92
CA TYR A 145 -14.60 13.00 -8.43
C TYR A 145 -15.18 14.32 -7.91
N MET A 146 -15.17 14.53 -6.59
CA MET A 146 -15.71 15.74 -5.96
C MET A 146 -15.06 17.02 -6.50
N ARG A 147 -13.74 17.01 -6.70
CA ARG A 147 -13.00 18.16 -7.26
C ARG A 147 -13.49 18.56 -8.66
N ASP A 148 -13.83 17.58 -9.49
CA ASP A 148 -14.31 17.83 -10.85
C ASP A 148 -15.83 18.09 -10.92
N HIS A 149 -16.56 17.82 -9.84
CA HIS A 149 -18.03 17.85 -9.80
C HIS A 149 -18.59 18.80 -8.74
N ASN A 150 -17.87 19.90 -8.45
CA ASN A 150 -18.29 20.93 -7.48
C ASN A 150 -18.69 20.34 -6.13
N ASP A 151 -17.87 19.42 -5.62
CA ASP A 151 -18.04 18.74 -4.33
C ASP A 151 -19.30 17.88 -4.21
N SER A 152 -19.85 17.49 -5.35
CA SER A 152 -20.92 16.48 -5.39
C SER A 152 -20.34 15.11 -5.05
N TRP A 153 -21.01 14.38 -4.15
CA TRP A 153 -20.67 12.99 -3.86
C TRP A 153 -20.90 12.11 -5.10
N PRO A 154 -20.03 11.13 -5.39
CA PRO A 154 -20.24 10.23 -6.53
C PRO A 154 -21.56 9.46 -6.38
N PRO A 155 -22.36 9.31 -7.46
CA PRO A 155 -23.63 8.61 -7.40
C PRO A 155 -23.47 7.08 -7.37
N ASP A 156 -22.38 6.55 -7.91
CA ASP A 156 -22.14 5.12 -8.03
C ASP A 156 -20.68 4.80 -8.39
N TRP A 157 -20.38 3.51 -8.50
CA TRP A 157 -19.09 3.05 -8.97
C TRP A 157 -18.75 3.40 -10.42
N ASN A 158 -19.72 3.57 -11.32
CA ASN A 158 -19.42 3.90 -12.72
C ASN A 158 -18.81 5.29 -12.82
N SER A 159 -19.29 6.22 -11.99
CA SER A 159 -18.77 7.59 -11.89
C SER A 159 -17.30 7.66 -11.45
N LEU A 160 -16.82 6.65 -10.70
CA LEU A 160 -15.44 6.57 -10.21
C LEU A 160 -14.46 5.88 -11.18
N GLN A 161 -14.97 5.20 -12.21
CA GLN A 161 -14.14 4.43 -13.14
C GLN A 161 -13.09 5.27 -13.90
N PRO A 162 -13.41 6.49 -14.39
CA PRO A 162 -12.40 7.33 -15.05
C PRO A 162 -11.22 7.70 -14.14
N TYR A 163 -11.51 7.96 -12.87
CA TYR A 163 -10.50 8.29 -11.86
C TYR A 163 -9.65 7.08 -11.50
N PHE A 164 -10.25 5.89 -11.46
CA PHE A 164 -9.52 4.67 -11.19
C PHE A 164 -8.48 4.37 -12.28
N ALA A 165 -8.85 4.59 -13.55
CA ALA A 165 -7.97 4.36 -14.70
C ALA A 165 -6.73 5.26 -14.69
N THR A 166 -6.84 6.48 -14.16
CA THR A 166 -5.71 7.42 -14.05
C THR A 166 -4.96 7.30 -12.73
N SER A 167 -5.57 6.70 -11.71
CA SER A 167 -4.99 6.52 -10.39
C SER A 167 -3.69 5.71 -10.40
N ARG A 168 -2.93 5.82 -9.31
CA ARG A 168 -1.73 5.00 -9.04
C ARG A 168 -2.03 3.52 -8.76
N PHE A 169 -3.31 3.10 -8.75
CA PHE A 169 -3.76 1.77 -8.33
C PHE A 169 -4.11 0.83 -9.50
N ARG A 170 -3.41 0.97 -10.64
CA ARG A 170 -3.74 0.34 -11.94
C ARG A 170 -3.68 -1.19 -12.04
N GLY A 171 -3.87 -1.97 -10.97
CA GLY A 171 -3.70 -3.41 -11.12
C GLY A 171 -4.04 -4.43 -10.04
N TRP A 172 -5.14 -4.37 -9.32
CA TRP A 172 -6.27 -3.48 -9.42
C TRP A 172 -7.15 -3.69 -10.66
N PRO A 173 -7.65 -4.89 -11.05
CA PRO A 173 -8.84 -4.93 -11.90
C PRO A 173 -9.99 -4.18 -11.21
N TYR A 174 -10.69 -3.30 -11.93
CA TYR A 174 -11.68 -2.42 -11.30
C TYR A 174 -12.78 -3.18 -10.56
N GLY A 175 -13.31 -4.27 -11.15
CA GLY A 175 -14.31 -5.11 -10.48
C GLY A 175 -13.82 -5.73 -9.17
N ARG A 176 -12.54 -6.07 -9.09
CA ARG A 176 -11.94 -6.57 -7.84
C ARG A 176 -11.82 -5.47 -6.79
N PHE A 177 -11.43 -4.27 -7.20
CA PHE A 177 -11.38 -3.12 -6.33
C PHE A 177 -12.76 -2.83 -5.71
N GLN A 178 -13.82 -2.87 -6.52
CA GLN A 178 -15.21 -2.72 -6.07
C GLN A 178 -15.59 -3.77 -5.01
N SER A 179 -15.16 -5.03 -5.16
CA SER A 179 -15.45 -6.09 -4.17
C SER A 179 -14.66 -6.00 -2.87
N ALA A 180 -13.59 -5.19 -2.84
CA ALA A 180 -12.73 -5.04 -1.67
C ALA A 180 -13.08 -3.81 -0.83
N VAL A 181 -13.86 -2.89 -1.37
CA VAL A 181 -14.17 -1.61 -0.74
C VAL A 181 -15.66 -1.38 -0.73
N PHE A 182 -16.17 -0.86 0.38
CA PHE A 182 -17.52 -0.33 0.48
C PHE A 182 -17.41 1.18 0.45
N ILE A 183 -18.24 1.80 -0.39
CA ILE A 183 -18.49 3.24 -0.40
C ILE A 183 -19.99 3.42 -0.19
N ASP A 184 -20.38 4.23 0.79
CA ASP A 184 -21.76 4.68 0.92
C ASP A 184 -22.06 5.75 -0.13
N PHE A 185 -22.55 5.32 -1.29
CA PHE A 185 -22.93 6.24 -2.37
C PHE A 185 -24.18 7.09 -2.04
N ASN A 186 -24.87 6.82 -0.93
CA ASN A 186 -25.98 7.66 -0.45
C ASN A 186 -25.52 8.74 0.53
N ALA A 187 -24.23 8.82 0.84
CA ALA A 187 -23.71 9.84 1.73
C ALA A 187 -23.89 11.25 1.16
N ASP A 188 -24.27 12.21 2.01
CA ASP A 188 -24.40 13.61 1.64
C ASP A 188 -23.08 14.36 1.92
N ALA A 189 -22.36 14.74 0.86
CA ALA A 189 -21.11 15.49 0.97
C ALA A 189 -21.24 16.77 1.81
N LYS A 190 -22.39 17.47 1.77
CA LYS A 190 -22.61 18.69 2.58
C LYS A 190 -22.79 18.35 4.06
N ALA A 191 -23.42 17.22 4.38
CA ALA A 191 -23.51 16.73 5.74
C ALA A 191 -22.14 16.30 6.28
N LEU A 192 -21.36 15.56 5.50
CA LEU A 192 -19.99 15.17 5.86
C LEU A 192 -19.07 16.38 6.05
N MET A 193 -19.20 17.39 5.19
CA MET A 193 -18.47 18.65 5.32
C MET A 193 -18.81 19.36 6.63
N ARG A 194 -20.09 19.48 6.96
CA ARG A 194 -20.55 20.07 8.21
C ARG A 194 -20.01 19.33 9.43
N LEU A 195 -20.11 18.00 9.44
CA LEU A 195 -19.54 17.17 10.51
C LEU A 195 -18.03 17.39 10.66
N SER A 196 -17.31 17.56 9.54
CA SER A 196 -15.86 17.80 9.55
C SER A 196 -15.49 19.17 10.11
N LEU A 197 -16.36 20.18 9.97
CA LEU A 197 -16.14 21.53 10.47
C LEU A 197 -16.57 21.70 11.93
N GLU A 198 -17.60 20.97 12.37
CA GLU A 198 -18.19 21.08 13.72
C GLU A 198 -17.47 20.22 14.78
N SER A 199 -16.64 19.26 14.36
CA SER A 199 -15.93 18.34 15.25
C SER A 199 -14.44 18.34 14.96
N ASP A 200 -13.61 18.22 15.99
CA ASP A 200 -12.16 17.99 15.86
C ASP A 200 -11.80 16.51 15.68
N PHE A 201 -12.79 15.62 15.76
CA PHE A 201 -12.66 14.18 15.58
C PHE A 201 -13.46 13.69 14.36
N LEU A 202 -13.04 12.56 13.80
CA LEU A 202 -13.72 11.90 12.70
C LEU A 202 -15.06 11.31 13.16
N LEU A 203 -16.18 11.80 12.60
CA LEU A 203 -17.55 11.40 12.99
C LEU A 203 -18.32 10.61 11.92
N PHE A 204 -17.64 10.15 10.88
CA PHE A 204 -18.29 9.38 9.80
C PHE A 204 -17.39 8.23 9.32
N ASN A 205 -18.04 7.18 8.83
CA ASN A 205 -17.41 6.02 8.21
C ASN A 205 -18.18 5.66 6.93
N VAL A 206 -17.84 6.35 5.83
CA VAL A 206 -18.51 6.22 4.52
C VAL A 206 -17.68 5.44 3.51
N ILE A 207 -16.40 5.19 3.80
CA ILE A 207 -15.52 4.32 3.03
C ILE A 207 -14.88 3.31 3.97
N ARG A 208 -15.07 2.02 3.71
CA ARG A 208 -14.51 0.94 4.54
C ARG A 208 -14.06 -0.24 3.70
N SER A 209 -13.25 -1.09 4.30
CA SER A 209 -12.95 -2.39 3.70
C SER A 209 -14.20 -3.28 3.72
N GLN A 210 -14.48 -4.02 2.64
CA GLN A 210 -15.51 -5.08 2.64
C GLN A 210 -15.01 -6.38 3.27
N SER A 211 -13.75 -6.46 3.67
CA SER A 211 -13.26 -7.60 4.43
C SER A 211 -14.00 -7.67 5.77
N THR A 212 -14.54 -8.83 6.11
CA THR A 212 -15.45 -9.06 7.24
C THR A 212 -14.83 -8.91 8.63
N TRP A 213 -13.56 -8.50 8.74
CA TRP A 213 -12.80 -8.63 10.00
C TRP A 213 -11.93 -7.39 10.27
N GLY A 214 -12.57 -6.38 10.89
CA GLY A 214 -11.95 -5.24 11.56
C GLY A 214 -12.33 -3.86 10.98
N ASN A 215 -12.83 -2.96 11.83
CA ASN A 215 -12.99 -1.53 11.54
C ASN A 215 -11.61 -0.87 11.59
N PHE A 216 -10.90 -0.88 10.47
CA PHE A 216 -9.63 -0.19 10.33
C PHE A 216 -9.77 0.99 9.36
N ASP A 217 -10.96 1.60 9.37
CA ASP A 217 -11.50 2.49 8.35
C ASP A 217 -11.10 3.96 8.56
N ASP A 218 -10.36 4.27 9.61
CA ASP A 218 -10.13 5.66 10.02
C ASP A 218 -9.27 6.42 9.00
N TYR A 219 -8.34 5.77 8.29
CA TYR A 219 -7.44 6.49 7.40
C TYR A 219 -8.15 7.08 6.18
N SER A 220 -8.97 6.28 5.48
CA SER A 220 -9.72 6.72 4.28
C SER A 220 -10.73 7.82 4.62
N ASN A 221 -11.44 7.64 5.74
CA ASN A 221 -12.38 8.65 6.22
C ASN A 221 -11.64 9.89 6.78
N SER A 222 -10.44 9.75 7.35
CA SER A 222 -9.59 10.88 7.73
C SER A 222 -9.13 11.70 6.52
N MET A 223 -8.89 11.07 5.36
CA MET A 223 -8.58 11.79 4.12
C MET A 223 -9.75 12.67 3.69
N LEU A 224 -10.98 12.12 3.72
CA LEU A 224 -12.20 12.88 3.45
C LEU A 224 -12.41 14.02 4.47
N TYR A 225 -12.22 13.73 5.76
CA TYR A 225 -12.31 14.74 6.83
C TYR A 225 -11.35 15.91 6.59
N ARG A 226 -10.10 15.63 6.24
CA ARG A 226 -9.11 16.67 5.88
C ARG A 226 -9.50 17.41 4.60
N TYR A 227 -10.01 16.70 3.59
CA TYR A 227 -10.51 17.32 2.35
C TYR A 227 -11.58 18.36 2.66
N PHE A 228 -12.60 18.00 3.44
CA PHE A 228 -13.69 18.89 3.80
C PHE A 228 -13.28 20.08 4.69
N ARG A 229 -12.30 19.91 5.59
CA ARG A 229 -11.76 21.02 6.40
C ARG A 229 -10.81 21.95 5.62
N GLY A 230 -10.14 21.41 4.61
CA GLY A 230 -9.08 22.11 3.89
C GLY A 230 -9.53 23.33 3.08
N GLY A 231 -10.83 23.42 2.76
CA GLY A 231 -11.40 24.49 1.93
C GLY A 231 -10.88 24.42 0.49
N HIS A 232 -11.77 24.50 -0.49
CA HIS A 232 -11.41 24.49 -1.91
C HIS A 232 -10.42 25.61 -2.23
N GLY A 233 -9.20 25.25 -2.66
CA GLY A 233 -8.28 26.15 -3.35
C GLY A 233 -7.29 26.93 -2.47
N ARG A 234 -6.14 26.33 -2.18
CA ARG A 234 -4.86 27.05 -2.31
C ARG A 234 -3.86 26.16 -3.03
N ASP A 235 -3.90 26.26 -4.35
CA ASP A 235 -2.80 25.87 -5.20
C ASP A 235 -1.60 26.80 -4.86
N PRO A 236 -0.42 26.30 -4.45
CA PRO A 236 0.73 27.15 -4.14
C PRO A 236 1.28 27.92 -5.35
N ILE A 237 0.86 27.54 -6.57
CA ILE A 237 1.44 28.00 -7.83
C ILE A 237 0.87 29.35 -8.31
N GLN A 238 -0.25 29.85 -7.75
CA GLN A 238 -0.82 31.15 -8.17
C GLN A 238 -0.28 32.38 -7.41
N ARG A 239 0.69 32.25 -6.51
CA ARG A 239 1.30 33.42 -5.82
C ARG A 239 2.29 34.22 -6.66
N SER A 240 2.62 33.82 -7.88
CA SER A 240 3.65 34.49 -8.69
C SER A 240 3.15 35.08 -10.01
N ARG A 241 1.93 35.65 -10.08
CA ARG A 241 1.52 36.52 -11.20
C ARG A 241 0.54 37.59 -10.74
N SER A 242 0.98 38.47 -9.85
CA SER A 242 0.34 39.77 -9.60
C SER A 242 1.35 40.70 -8.92
N PHE A 243 2.49 40.94 -9.58
CA PHE A 243 3.25 42.17 -9.43
C PHE A 243 4.02 42.38 -10.75
N THR A 244 3.96 43.62 -11.21
CA THR A 244 4.37 44.21 -12.51
C THR A 244 3.56 43.83 -13.73
#